data_AF-A0A2V2EDJ4-F1
#
_entry.id   AF-A0A2V2EDJ4-F1
#
_cell.length_a   1.000
_cell.length_b   1.000
_cell.length_c   1.000
_cell.angle_alpha   90.00
_cell.angle_beta   90.00
_cell.angle_gamma   90.00
#
_symmetry.space_group_name_H-M   'P 1'
#
loop_
_entity.id
_entity.type
_entity.pdbx_description
1 polymer ?
#
loop_
_entity_poly.entity_id
_entity_poly.type
_entity_poly.pdbx_seq_one_letter_code
_entity_poly.pdbx_strand_id
1 'polypeptide(L)'
;MKKIISLFILSGLVLALLSSCSVIKVGETNARYFGYFTETSNNANLVFKDLPTSARKVDSMVEECIKAGNMPVFDVSSIFFENGVLINRFNIIYKNYSSYFGLWENRIFAVYFDETITDSAAKEFYKIFSADFPKIKVLAASSAEDGFDGYISDAEKPIPDKKNLFLKTSKEGLSAAYNISCENANVSGIFCEGISGAVYGEKILKKNAVDKQSLVASTVKYFGYYHTPGFAGSRTLYSDVAKLQNSNIAFVETGSVEGTEQLLKECKENGFKALLYINFFFDWTGGLKSDWEEVYANYRVVFDKYKDDIFSFYVDEPKWNKIDETSFRTATKKLREDYPEKRMLAILAYPTLEEDCASYFEYCTDLGYDVYRDQTDAERMAYLLKLVDIASFGQELWLVPWACEINGANEDLLVKDINECYKLAKKYDRIVGLLPFTYADSDIGNSIGDWGKGFMTYSNPENELYMPTLTAEHIRIGKEICGY
;
A
#
# COMPACT_ATOMS: atom_id res chain seq x y z
N MET A 1 32.40 59.47 37.90
CA MET A 1 31.23 59.03 37.11
C MET A 1 31.42 57.75 36.28
N LYS A 2 32.53 56.99 36.39
CA LYS A 2 32.65 55.62 35.83
C LYS A 2 32.67 54.49 36.88
N LYS A 3 32.43 54.80 38.16
CA LYS A 3 32.35 53.82 39.27
C LYS A 3 30.93 53.58 39.82
N ILE A 4 29.89 54.20 39.25
CA ILE A 4 28.50 54.04 39.69
C ILE A 4 27.71 53.03 38.83
N ILE A 5 28.16 52.74 37.60
CA ILE A 5 27.46 51.80 36.70
C ILE A 5 27.81 50.33 37.01
N SER A 6 29.01 50.05 37.53
CA SER A 6 29.39 48.67 37.89
C SER A 6 28.70 48.15 39.16
N LEU A 7 28.12 49.01 40.01
CA LEU A 7 27.37 48.58 41.18
C LEU A 7 25.92 48.16 40.85
N PHE A 8 25.33 48.69 39.78
CA PHE A 8 23.97 48.34 39.33
C PHE A 8 23.90 47.03 38.55
N ILE A 9 24.96 46.67 37.82
CA ILE A 9 25.00 45.40 37.07
C ILE A 9 25.30 44.22 38.01
N LEU A 10 26.07 44.44 39.08
CA LEU A 10 26.36 43.39 40.05
C LEU A 10 25.18 43.12 41.01
N SER A 11 24.37 44.14 41.33
CA SER A 11 23.14 43.96 42.11
C SER A 11 22.01 43.32 41.30
N GLY A 12 21.95 43.56 39.98
CA GLY A 12 21.03 42.87 39.07
C GLY A 12 21.37 41.38 38.85
N LEU A 13 22.66 41.01 38.84
CA LEU A 13 23.07 39.61 38.62
C LEU A 13 22.92 38.73 39.88
N VAL A 14 23.03 39.31 41.08
CA VAL A 14 22.87 38.57 42.34
C VAL A 14 21.39 38.29 42.65
N LEU A 15 20.45 39.13 42.19
CA LEU A 15 19.01 38.84 42.30
C LEU A 15 18.54 37.76 41.31
N ALA A 16 19.19 37.61 40.15
CA ALA A 16 18.88 36.56 39.19
C ALA A 16 19.38 35.16 39.59
N LEU A 17 20.27 35.05 40.58
CA LEU A 17 20.73 33.78 41.14
C LEU A 17 19.87 33.28 42.31
N LEU A 18 18.89 34.07 42.77
CA LEU A 18 17.92 33.67 43.80
C LEU A 18 16.49 33.46 43.28
N SER A 19 16.24 33.69 41.99
CA SER A 19 14.99 33.33 41.32
C SER A 19 15.30 32.47 40.09
N SER A 20 14.80 31.24 40.10
CA SER A 20 14.93 30.25 39.02
C SER A 20 14.29 30.76 37.71
N CYS A 21 15.09 31.47 36.90
CA CYS A 21 14.72 31.88 35.54
C CYS A 21 15.49 31.05 34.51
N SER A 22 14.77 30.39 33.59
CA SER A 22 15.35 29.69 32.45
C SER A 22 15.10 30.47 31.16
N VAL A 23 16.15 30.70 30.37
CA VAL A 23 16.05 31.24 29.01
C VAL A 23 16.15 30.07 28.03
N ILE A 24 15.10 29.83 27.24
CA ILE A 24 15.11 28.80 26.18
C ILE A 24 15.29 29.51 24.84
N LYS A 25 16.33 29.11 24.08
CA LYS A 25 16.57 29.57 22.70
C LYS A 25 16.28 28.41 21.75
N VAL A 26 15.36 28.58 20.80
CA VAL A 26 15.08 27.60 19.74
C VAL A 26 15.09 28.30 18.37
N GLY A 27 16.05 27.94 17.51
CA GLY A 27 16.00 28.15 16.06
C GLY A 27 16.12 29.58 15.51
N GLU A 28 16.38 29.71 14.21
CA GLU A 28 16.75 30.93 13.48
C GLU A 28 15.62 31.93 13.20
N THR A 29 14.52 31.89 13.97
CA THR A 29 13.51 32.95 13.90
C THR A 29 13.64 33.85 15.12
N ASN A 30 13.69 35.17 14.90
CA ASN A 30 13.89 36.21 15.92
C ASN A 30 12.70 36.37 16.88
N ALA A 31 12.17 35.30 17.46
CA ALA A 31 11.20 35.36 18.54
C ALA A 31 11.93 35.38 19.88
N ARG A 32 11.84 36.50 20.61
CA ARG A 32 12.32 36.61 22.00
C ARG A 32 11.09 36.57 22.92
N TYR A 33 10.97 35.52 23.73
CA TYR A 33 9.96 35.45 24.78
C TYR A 33 10.57 35.86 26.12
N PHE A 34 9.86 36.68 26.89
CA PHE A 34 10.20 37.07 28.25
C PHE A 34 9.11 36.59 29.20
N GLY A 35 9.49 35.90 30.28
CA GLY A 35 8.63 35.61 31.42
C GLY A 35 9.30 36.08 32.71
N TYR A 36 8.53 36.59 33.66
CA TYR A 36 8.97 36.83 35.03
C TYR A 36 7.92 36.28 36.00
N PHE A 37 8.38 35.80 37.16
CA PHE A 37 7.52 35.40 38.26
C PHE A 37 7.28 36.58 39.20
N THR A 38 6.07 36.72 39.75
CA THR A 38 5.81 37.64 40.87
C THR A 38 5.41 36.84 42.09
N GLU A 39 6.03 37.13 43.23
CA GLU A 39 5.96 36.34 44.47
C GLU A 39 4.62 36.43 45.24
N THR A 40 3.54 36.99 44.69
CA THR A 40 2.31 37.23 45.49
C THR A 40 1.05 36.51 45.02
N SER A 41 1.16 35.55 44.09
CA SER A 41 0.11 34.56 43.86
C SER A 41 0.70 33.31 43.22
N ASN A 42 0.29 32.11 43.65
CA ASN A 42 0.63 30.82 43.02
C ASN A 42 0.06 30.64 41.59
N ASN A 43 -0.12 31.74 40.85
CA ASN A 43 -0.62 31.76 39.48
C ASN A 43 0.48 32.30 38.56
N ALA A 44 0.91 31.48 37.61
CA ALA A 44 1.76 31.92 36.51
C ALA A 44 0.89 32.71 35.52
N ASN A 45 1.22 33.99 35.29
CA ASN A 45 0.66 34.75 34.18
C ASN A 45 1.67 34.75 33.03
N LEU A 46 1.38 33.98 31.98
CA LEU A 46 2.09 34.06 30.71
C LEU A 46 1.46 35.17 29.88
N VAL A 47 2.18 36.28 29.70
CA VAL A 47 1.77 37.35 28.78
C VAL A 47 2.51 37.17 27.47
N PHE A 48 1.82 36.70 26.43
CA PHE A 48 2.35 36.61 25.08
C PHE A 48 2.11 37.94 24.36
N LYS A 49 3.16 38.52 23.77
CA LYS A 49 3.04 39.67 22.88
C LYS A 49 3.37 39.23 21.45
N ASP A 50 2.49 39.59 20.52
CA ASP A 50 2.57 39.33 19.06
C ASP A 50 2.31 37.88 18.60
N LEU A 51 1.11 37.36 18.89
CA LEU A 51 0.63 36.07 18.38
C LEU A 51 -0.08 36.16 17.00
N PRO A 52 0.04 35.14 16.13
CA PRO A 52 -0.76 35.00 14.91
C PRO A 52 -2.28 34.93 15.19
N THR A 53 -3.09 35.30 14.19
CA THR A 53 -4.55 35.44 14.28
C THR A 53 -5.30 34.19 14.80
N SER A 54 -4.74 32.99 14.62
CA SER A 54 -5.28 31.72 15.13
C SER A 54 -5.18 31.58 16.66
N ALA A 55 -4.17 32.18 17.28
CA ALA A 55 -3.95 32.08 18.73
C ALA A 55 -4.75 33.11 19.54
N ARG A 56 -5.14 34.25 18.95
CA ARG A 56 -6.05 35.23 19.59
C ARG A 56 -7.45 34.69 19.89
N LYS A 57 -7.84 33.55 19.31
CA LYS A 57 -9.14 32.91 19.55
C LYS A 57 -9.13 31.92 20.73
N VAL A 58 -7.97 31.36 21.07
CA VAL A 58 -7.79 30.54 22.29
C VAL A 58 -8.05 31.40 23.53
N ASP A 59 -7.61 32.67 23.51
CA ASP A 59 -7.93 33.66 24.55
C ASP A 59 -9.44 33.86 24.75
N SER A 60 -10.25 33.81 23.68
CA SER A 60 -11.71 33.98 23.80
C SER A 60 -12.42 32.78 24.44
N MET A 61 -11.94 31.56 24.21
CA MET A 61 -12.46 30.34 24.87
C MET A 61 -12.09 30.32 26.35
N VAL A 62 -10.85 30.71 26.68
CA VAL A 62 -10.39 30.84 28.06
C VAL A 62 -11.20 31.94 28.78
N GLU A 63 -11.47 33.07 28.13
CA GLU A 63 -12.36 34.11 28.65
C GLU A 63 -13.81 33.63 28.85
N GLU A 64 -14.38 32.81 27.97
CA GLU A 64 -15.72 32.25 28.14
C GLU A 64 -15.79 31.27 29.32
N CYS A 65 -14.77 30.44 29.51
CA CYS A 65 -14.65 29.58 30.70
C CYS A 65 -14.51 30.39 32.00
N ILE A 66 -13.73 31.48 31.98
CA ILE A 66 -13.60 32.41 33.11
C ILE A 66 -14.94 33.10 33.42
N LYS A 67 -15.67 33.55 32.41
CA LYS A 67 -16.99 34.20 32.55
C LYS A 67 -18.08 33.25 33.08
N ALA A 68 -17.95 31.95 32.84
CA ALA A 68 -18.89 30.93 33.32
C ALA A 68 -18.70 30.53 34.80
N GLY A 69 -17.71 31.09 35.51
CA GLY A 69 -17.51 30.88 36.96
C GLY A 69 -16.98 29.49 37.35
N ASN A 70 -16.65 28.66 36.36
CA ASN A 70 -16.04 27.34 36.55
C ASN A 70 -14.60 27.42 36.05
N MET A 71 -13.60 27.37 36.93
CA MET A 71 -12.19 27.26 36.52
C MET A 71 -11.79 25.78 36.40
N PRO A 72 -11.77 25.18 35.20
CA PRO A 72 -10.86 24.06 34.99
C PRO A 72 -9.42 24.57 35.12
N VAL A 73 -8.59 23.81 35.85
CA VAL A 73 -7.15 24.02 35.84
C VAL A 73 -6.65 23.46 34.52
N PHE A 74 -6.13 24.34 33.66
CA PHE A 74 -5.46 23.95 32.43
C PHE A 74 -3.98 23.82 32.72
N ASP A 75 -3.44 22.62 32.59
CA ASP A 75 -2.00 22.40 32.55
C ASP A 75 -1.60 22.17 31.09
N VAL A 76 -0.82 23.11 30.52
CA VAL A 76 -0.32 23.02 29.16
C VAL A 76 1.03 22.31 29.22
N SER A 77 1.00 20.98 29.12
CA SER A 77 2.20 20.18 29.29
C SER A 77 3.14 20.17 28.07
N SER A 78 2.63 20.51 26.86
CA SER A 78 3.48 20.60 25.65
C SER A 78 2.78 21.27 24.47
N ILE A 79 3.56 22.05 23.70
CA ILE A 79 3.16 22.68 22.43
C ILE A 79 4.02 22.08 21.32
N PHE A 80 3.40 21.48 20.30
CA PHE A 80 4.11 20.97 19.13
C PHE A 80 3.70 21.72 17.87
N PHE A 81 4.67 21.88 16.96
CA PHE A 81 4.44 22.36 15.61
C PHE A 81 4.73 21.24 14.63
N GLU A 82 3.72 20.80 13.89
CA GLU A 82 3.87 19.85 12.79
C GLU A 82 3.35 20.51 11.51
N ASN A 83 4.23 20.69 10.52
CA ASN A 83 3.94 21.35 9.24
C ASN A 83 3.26 22.74 9.35
N GLY A 84 3.62 23.52 10.37
CA GLY A 84 3.06 24.87 10.58
C GLY A 84 1.68 24.90 11.24
N VAL A 85 1.15 23.74 11.67
CA VAL A 85 -0.10 23.65 12.43
C VAL A 85 0.23 23.48 13.91
N LEU A 86 -0.36 24.36 14.74
CA LEU A 86 -0.24 24.31 16.20
C LEU A 86 -1.14 23.19 16.74
N ILE A 87 -0.54 22.13 17.28
CA ILE A 87 -1.27 21.11 18.02
C ILE A 87 -1.00 21.35 19.50
N ASN A 88 -2.01 21.82 20.23
CA ASN A 88 -1.93 21.96 21.67
C ASN A 88 -2.46 20.69 22.33
N ARG A 89 -1.64 20.07 23.19
CA ARG A 89 -2.13 19.13 24.20
C ARG A 89 -2.50 19.92 25.45
N PHE A 90 -3.75 19.81 25.87
CA PHE A 90 -4.20 20.35 27.14
C PHE A 90 -4.49 19.19 28.09
N ASN A 91 -3.96 19.28 29.30
CA ASN A 91 -4.49 18.53 30.42
C ASN A 91 -5.60 19.37 31.03
N ILE A 92 -6.82 18.85 31.02
CA ILE A 92 -7.93 19.48 31.74
C ILE A 92 -8.19 18.62 32.97
N ILE A 93 -8.03 19.23 34.15
CA ILE A 93 -8.49 18.64 35.39
C ILE A 93 -9.89 19.20 35.67
N TYR A 94 -10.92 18.37 35.51
CA TYR A 94 -12.31 18.75 35.77
C TYR A 94 -12.93 17.82 36.80
N LYS A 95 -13.34 18.39 37.95
CA LYS A 95 -14.02 17.68 39.05
C LYS A 95 -13.36 16.33 39.41
N ASN A 96 -12.03 16.33 39.56
CA ASN A 96 -11.16 15.18 39.91
C ASN A 96 -10.84 14.16 38.80
N TYR A 97 -11.21 14.42 37.55
CA TYR A 97 -10.79 13.62 36.40
C TYR A 97 -9.66 14.34 35.66
N SER A 98 -8.54 13.67 35.41
CA SER A 98 -7.54 14.12 34.44
C SER A 98 -7.92 13.56 33.06
N SER A 99 -7.87 14.40 32.04
CA SER A 99 -8.04 13.93 30.67
C SER A 99 -7.22 14.75 29.69
N TYR A 100 -6.70 14.09 28.66
CA TYR A 100 -5.97 14.75 27.58
C TYR A 100 -6.90 15.05 26.42
N PHE A 101 -6.79 16.28 25.91
CA PHE A 101 -7.59 16.76 24.80
C PHE A 101 -6.71 17.13 23.62
N GLY A 102 -7.12 16.69 22.43
CA GLY A 102 -6.58 17.16 21.15
C GLY A 102 -7.56 18.11 20.46
N LEU A 103 -7.05 19.24 19.97
CA LEU A 103 -7.82 20.19 19.13
C LEU A 103 -7.38 20.08 17.67
N TRP A 104 -8.36 20.00 16.76
CA TRP A 104 -8.15 20.19 15.31
C TRP A 104 -9.27 21.07 14.75
N GLU A 105 -8.91 22.12 14.00
CA GLU A 105 -9.84 23.04 13.31
C GLU A 105 -11.06 23.49 14.14
N ASN A 106 -10.84 23.91 15.39
CA ASN A 106 -11.88 24.37 16.34
C ASN A 106 -12.81 23.25 16.86
N ARG A 107 -12.37 21.98 16.87
CA ARG A 107 -13.10 20.85 17.47
C ARG A 107 -12.21 20.07 18.42
N ILE A 108 -12.76 19.73 19.59
CA ILE A 108 -12.18 18.76 20.52
C ILE A 108 -12.47 17.36 19.97
N PHE A 109 -11.45 16.55 19.71
CA PHE A 109 -11.63 15.29 18.99
C PHE A 109 -11.35 14.02 19.79
N ALA A 110 -10.70 14.11 20.96
CA ALA A 110 -10.43 12.94 21.79
C ALA A 110 -10.36 13.34 23.26
N VAL A 111 -10.91 12.48 24.12
CA VAL A 111 -10.73 12.52 25.57
C VAL A 111 -10.00 11.23 25.94
N TYR A 112 -8.75 11.35 26.34
CA TYR A 112 -8.00 10.23 26.90
C TYR A 112 -8.15 10.24 28.41
N PHE A 113 -8.58 9.12 28.98
CA PHE A 113 -8.56 8.88 30.41
C PHE A 113 -7.31 8.07 30.76
N ASP A 114 -6.69 8.39 31.88
CA ASP A 114 -5.63 7.55 32.47
C ASP A 114 -6.16 6.10 32.62
N GLU A 115 -5.27 5.11 32.45
CA GLU A 115 -5.53 3.66 32.51
C GLU A 115 -6.19 3.20 33.83
N THR A 116 -6.25 4.09 34.82
CA THR A 116 -6.84 3.87 36.14
C THR A 116 -8.33 4.23 36.24
N ILE A 117 -8.94 4.81 35.20
CA ILE A 117 -10.36 5.20 35.22
C ILE A 117 -11.27 4.03 34.82
N THR A 118 -12.23 3.72 35.68
CA THR A 118 -13.27 2.72 35.38
C THR A 118 -14.26 3.23 34.33
N ASP A 119 -14.87 2.32 33.56
CA ASP A 119 -15.93 2.63 32.60
C ASP A 119 -17.07 3.47 33.19
N SER A 120 -17.43 3.22 34.45
CA SER A 120 -18.47 3.99 35.15
C SER A 120 -18.07 5.45 35.35
N ALA A 121 -16.81 5.68 35.70
CA ALA A 121 -16.25 7.02 35.87
C ALA A 121 -16.13 7.77 34.54
N ALA A 122 -15.74 7.10 33.45
CA ALA A 122 -15.71 7.69 32.11
C ALA A 122 -17.13 8.09 31.63
N LYS A 123 -18.14 7.25 31.88
CA LYS A 123 -19.55 7.55 31.57
C LYS A 123 -20.08 8.75 32.36
N GLU A 124 -19.77 8.82 33.65
CA GLU A 124 -20.18 9.93 34.51
C GLU A 124 -19.51 11.25 34.12
N PHE A 125 -18.20 11.22 33.80
CA PHE A 125 -17.50 12.36 33.23
C PHE A 125 -18.18 12.86 31.95
N TYR A 126 -18.47 11.96 31.00
CA TYR A 126 -19.09 12.33 29.72
C TYR A 126 -20.45 12.99 29.91
N LYS A 127 -21.27 12.43 30.82
CA LYS A 127 -22.59 12.96 31.17
C LYS A 127 -22.48 14.38 31.73
N ILE A 128 -21.58 14.62 32.67
CA ILE A 128 -21.39 15.94 33.28
C ILE A 128 -20.82 16.93 32.25
N PHE A 129 -19.78 16.53 31.51
CA PHE A 129 -19.10 17.38 30.54
C PHE A 129 -20.03 17.78 29.39
N SER A 130 -20.84 16.88 28.87
CA SER A 130 -21.77 17.18 27.77
C SER A 130 -22.94 18.07 28.21
N ALA A 131 -23.36 17.97 29.47
CA ALA A 131 -24.37 18.86 30.04
C ALA A 131 -23.82 20.28 30.24
N ASP A 132 -22.58 20.40 30.70
CA ASP A 132 -21.92 21.68 30.95
C ASP A 132 -21.43 22.34 29.64
N PHE A 133 -21.13 21.54 28.59
CA PHE A 133 -20.59 22.01 27.31
C PHE A 133 -21.33 21.43 26.08
N PRO A 134 -22.63 21.72 25.90
CA PRO A 134 -23.48 21.04 24.90
C PRO A 134 -23.12 21.30 23.44
N LYS A 135 -22.25 22.27 23.16
CA LYS A 135 -21.75 22.58 21.80
C LYS A 135 -20.48 21.79 21.43
N ILE A 136 -19.86 21.11 22.39
CA ILE A 136 -18.63 20.34 22.18
C ILE A 136 -19.01 18.87 22.00
N LYS A 137 -18.65 18.28 20.86
CA LYS A 137 -18.89 16.85 20.58
C LYS A 137 -17.67 16.05 21.02
N VAL A 138 -17.84 15.17 22.01
CA VAL A 138 -16.79 14.26 22.48
C VAL A 138 -16.97 12.89 21.80
N LEU A 139 -15.93 12.42 21.12
CA LEU A 139 -15.81 11.04 20.64
C LEU A 139 -15.05 10.25 21.71
N ALA A 140 -15.69 9.27 22.33
CA ALA A 140 -15.05 8.42 23.33
C ALA A 140 -14.30 7.27 22.64
N ALA A 141 -13.09 6.99 23.09
CA ALA A 141 -12.41 5.72 22.87
C ALA A 141 -12.15 5.12 24.25
N SER A 142 -12.61 3.89 24.48
CA SER A 142 -12.25 3.09 25.66
C SER A 142 -11.01 2.27 25.32
N SER A 143 -10.09 2.18 26.28
CA SER A 143 -8.97 1.24 26.25
C SER A 143 -9.37 -0.05 26.95
N ALA A 144 -9.49 -1.15 26.22
CA ALA A 144 -9.37 -2.47 26.79
C ALA A 144 -8.65 -3.38 25.80
N GLU A 145 -7.62 -4.08 26.28
CA GLU A 145 -6.79 -5.04 25.53
C GLU A 145 -7.55 -6.32 25.14
N ASP A 146 -8.80 -6.50 25.58
CA ASP A 146 -9.60 -7.69 25.28
C ASP A 146 -10.98 -7.30 24.72
N GLY A 147 -11.14 -7.37 23.38
CA GLY A 147 -12.44 -7.34 22.72
C GLY A 147 -13.13 -5.97 22.64
N PHE A 148 -13.39 -5.52 21.42
CA PHE A 148 -14.03 -4.24 21.15
C PHE A 148 -15.57 -4.34 21.27
N ASP A 149 -16.12 -4.10 22.47
CA ASP A 149 -17.55 -3.87 22.65
C ASP A 149 -17.85 -2.36 22.61
N GLY A 150 -17.99 -1.82 21.40
CA GLY A 150 -18.41 -0.43 21.20
C GLY A 150 -19.88 -0.23 21.62
N TYR A 151 -20.13 0.31 22.81
CA TYR A 151 -21.46 0.80 23.19
C TYR A 151 -21.61 2.29 22.85
N ILE A 152 -22.50 2.59 21.90
CA ILE A 152 -23.11 3.91 21.72
C ILE A 152 -24.45 3.87 22.46
N SER A 153 -24.58 4.63 23.55
CA SER A 153 -25.86 4.80 24.26
C SER A 153 -26.79 5.66 23.41
N ASP A 154 -27.57 5.02 22.54
CA ASP A 154 -28.95 5.36 22.15
C ASP A 154 -29.40 4.34 21.09
N ALA A 155 -29.58 3.10 21.54
CA ALA A 155 -30.18 2.05 20.75
C ALA A 155 -31.68 2.32 20.63
N GLU A 156 -32.10 3.16 19.67
CA GLU A 156 -33.45 3.15 19.07
C GLU A 156 -33.65 4.15 17.92
N LYS A 157 -32.62 4.85 17.43
CA LYS A 157 -32.74 5.70 16.23
C LYS A 157 -31.70 5.34 15.17
N PRO A 158 -32.08 5.25 13.88
CA PRO A 158 -31.12 5.10 12.79
C PRO A 158 -30.08 6.21 12.85
N ILE A 159 -28.80 5.86 12.67
CA ILE A 159 -27.71 6.82 12.52
C ILE A 159 -28.04 7.72 11.32
N PRO A 160 -28.24 9.04 11.49
CA PRO A 160 -28.44 9.93 10.35
C PRO A 160 -27.08 10.12 9.68
N ASP A 161 -26.91 9.67 8.42
CA ASP A 161 -25.86 10.05 7.46
C ASP A 161 -24.57 10.69 8.03
N LYS A 162 -23.77 9.93 8.78
CA LYS A 162 -22.45 10.41 9.26
C LYS A 162 -21.32 9.79 8.46
N LYS A 163 -20.85 10.55 7.47
CA LYS A 163 -19.49 10.45 6.93
C LYS A 163 -18.49 10.74 8.07
N ASN A 164 -17.37 10.02 8.14
CA ASN A 164 -16.19 10.27 9.00
C ASN A 164 -16.02 9.41 10.27
N LEU A 165 -15.98 8.08 10.13
CA LEU A 165 -15.51 7.15 11.17
C LEU A 165 -13.99 6.96 11.07
N PHE A 166 -13.23 7.10 12.15
CA PHE A 166 -11.79 6.80 12.16
C PHE A 166 -11.52 5.63 13.10
N LEU A 167 -10.77 4.64 12.63
CA LEU A 167 -10.36 3.47 13.40
C LEU A 167 -8.99 3.73 14.00
N LYS A 168 -8.79 3.45 15.28
CA LYS A 168 -7.46 3.40 15.90
C LYS A 168 -7.17 1.96 16.27
N THR A 169 -5.96 1.48 16.00
CA THR A 169 -5.59 0.08 16.17
C THR A 169 -4.12 -0.07 16.57
N SER A 170 -3.75 -1.18 17.19
CA SER A 170 -2.35 -1.55 17.38
C SER A 170 -1.75 -2.03 16.05
N LYS A 171 -0.44 -2.31 16.01
CA LYS A 171 0.19 -2.89 14.83
C LYS A 171 -0.42 -4.24 14.46
N GLU A 172 -0.75 -5.04 15.46
CA GLU A 172 -1.34 -6.38 15.35
C GLU A 172 -2.79 -6.31 14.85
N GLY A 173 -3.53 -5.25 15.22
CA GLY A 173 -4.92 -5.05 14.78
C GLY A 173 -5.08 -4.32 13.44
N LEU A 174 -3.99 -4.02 12.71
CA LEU A 174 -4.05 -3.24 11.47
C LEU A 174 -4.84 -3.94 10.36
N SER A 175 -4.68 -5.26 10.25
CA SER A 175 -5.38 -6.09 9.25
C SER A 175 -6.90 -6.09 9.49
N ALA A 176 -7.32 -6.25 10.74
CA ALA A 176 -8.73 -6.20 11.11
C ALA A 176 -9.34 -4.82 10.85
N ALA A 177 -8.64 -3.74 11.21
CA ALA A 177 -9.09 -2.37 10.93
C ALA A 177 -9.20 -2.09 9.42
N TYR A 178 -8.28 -2.63 8.61
CA TYR A 178 -8.34 -2.53 7.15
C TYR A 178 -9.59 -3.21 6.59
N ASN A 179 -9.87 -4.45 6.98
CA ASN A 179 -11.05 -5.18 6.53
C ASN A 179 -12.36 -4.44 6.90
N ILE A 180 -12.45 -3.91 8.13
CA ILE A 180 -13.59 -3.09 8.56
C ILE A 180 -13.71 -1.82 7.68
N SER A 181 -12.60 -1.20 7.29
CA SER A 181 -12.62 -0.02 6.42
C SER A 181 -13.08 -0.33 5.00
N CYS A 182 -12.78 -1.52 4.49
CA CYS A 182 -13.26 -1.98 3.19
C CYS A 182 -14.76 -2.30 3.21
N GLU A 183 -15.26 -2.83 4.33
CA GLU A 183 -16.67 -3.22 4.49
C GLU A 183 -17.59 -2.07 4.92
N ASN A 184 -17.05 -1.05 5.58
CA ASN A 184 -17.82 0.06 6.10
C ASN A 184 -17.47 1.37 5.39
N ALA A 185 -18.34 1.77 4.46
CA ALA A 185 -18.19 2.96 3.62
C ALA A 185 -18.05 4.29 4.40
N ASN A 186 -18.34 4.29 5.70
CA ASN A 186 -18.20 5.46 6.56
C ASN A 186 -16.82 5.60 7.21
N VAL A 187 -15.92 4.60 7.11
CA VAL A 187 -14.54 4.72 7.59
C VAL A 187 -13.76 5.68 6.70
N SER A 188 -13.26 6.75 7.32
CA SER A 188 -12.48 7.83 6.72
C SER A 188 -11.01 7.82 7.16
N GLY A 189 -10.62 6.93 8.09
CA GLY A 189 -9.25 6.48 8.14
C GLY A 189 -8.86 5.56 9.29
N ILE A 190 -7.62 5.08 9.26
CA ILE A 190 -7.06 4.15 10.25
C ILE A 190 -5.78 4.76 10.85
N PHE A 191 -5.67 4.79 12.17
CA PHE A 191 -4.53 5.24 12.94
C PHE A 191 -3.89 4.05 13.67
N CYS A 192 -2.63 3.73 13.35
CA CYS A 192 -1.87 2.70 14.04
C CYS A 192 -0.98 3.32 15.14
N GLU A 193 -1.00 2.77 16.37
CA GLU A 193 -0.10 3.21 17.44
C GLU A 193 1.38 2.90 17.15
N GLY A 194 2.30 3.73 17.67
CA GLY A 194 3.75 3.50 17.62
C GLY A 194 4.45 3.79 16.28
N ILE A 195 3.69 4.14 15.24
CA ILE A 195 4.19 4.54 13.92
C ILE A 195 3.74 6.00 13.70
N SER A 196 4.42 6.78 12.85
CA SER A 196 3.90 8.06 12.32
C SER A 196 2.65 7.81 11.46
N GLY A 197 1.57 7.35 12.11
CA GLY A 197 0.46 6.62 11.52
C GLY A 197 -0.51 7.47 10.72
N ALA A 198 -0.44 8.80 10.83
CA ALA A 198 -1.22 9.68 9.95
C ALA A 198 -0.75 9.59 8.49
N VAL A 199 0.55 9.39 8.24
CA VAL A 199 1.12 9.38 6.88
C VAL A 199 0.80 8.08 6.13
N TYR A 200 0.73 6.94 6.83
CA TYR A 200 0.38 5.66 6.21
C TYR A 200 -1.12 5.50 6.01
N GLY A 201 -1.95 5.87 6.98
CA GLY A 201 -3.41 5.84 6.82
C GLY A 201 -3.87 6.75 5.69
N GLU A 202 -3.37 8.00 5.64
CA GLU A 202 -3.76 8.96 4.61
C GLU A 202 -3.16 8.63 3.23
N LYS A 203 -1.95 8.05 3.14
CA LYS A 203 -1.44 7.50 1.86
C LYS A 203 -2.23 6.27 1.41
N ILE A 204 -2.57 5.35 2.31
CA ILE A 204 -3.42 4.20 1.99
C ILE A 204 -4.81 4.67 1.55
N LEU A 205 -5.38 5.73 2.14
CA LEU A 205 -6.73 6.22 1.80
C LEU A 205 -6.76 7.21 0.64
N LYS A 206 -5.67 7.94 0.36
CA LYS A 206 -5.54 8.82 -0.82
C LYS A 206 -5.04 8.05 -2.05
N LYS A 207 -4.20 7.03 -1.87
CA LYS A 207 -3.68 6.15 -2.94
C LYS A 207 -4.60 4.96 -3.19
N ASN A 208 -5.38 4.52 -2.18
CA ASN A 208 -6.54 3.62 -2.30
C ASN A 208 -7.86 4.33 -1.95
N ALA A 209 -7.99 5.62 -2.29
CA ALA A 209 -9.30 6.09 -2.72
C ALA A 209 -9.56 5.36 -4.03
N VAL A 210 -9.87 4.06 -3.93
CA VAL A 210 -10.62 3.32 -4.94
C VAL A 210 -11.76 4.27 -5.21
N ASP A 211 -11.74 4.87 -6.39
CA ASP A 211 -12.82 5.71 -6.81
C ASP A 211 -14.08 4.90 -6.52
N LYS A 212 -14.95 5.38 -5.64
CA LYS A 212 -16.15 4.60 -5.27
C LYS A 212 -17.04 4.41 -6.51
N GLN A 213 -16.74 5.13 -7.61
CA GLN A 213 -17.28 4.89 -8.93
C GLN A 213 -16.52 3.84 -9.75
N SER A 214 -15.24 3.49 -9.46
CA SER A 214 -14.48 2.41 -10.13
C SER A 214 -14.84 0.98 -9.70
N LEU A 215 -16.00 0.78 -9.06
CA LEU A 215 -16.77 -0.47 -9.17
C LEU A 215 -17.32 -0.70 -10.61
N VAL A 216 -16.70 -0.07 -11.60
CA VAL A 216 -16.93 -0.21 -13.03
C VAL A 216 -16.29 -1.53 -13.47
N ALA A 217 -17.01 -2.28 -14.30
CA ALA A 217 -16.62 -3.50 -15.00
C ALA A 217 -15.13 -3.90 -14.85
N SER A 218 -14.90 -5.11 -14.32
CA SER A 218 -13.56 -5.65 -14.11
C SER A 218 -12.65 -5.42 -15.33
N THR A 219 -11.47 -4.86 -15.09
CA THR A 219 -10.48 -4.52 -16.11
C THR A 219 -9.61 -5.71 -16.52
N VAL A 220 -9.71 -6.83 -15.80
CA VAL A 220 -9.04 -8.07 -16.13
C VAL A 220 -9.59 -8.61 -17.46
N LYS A 221 -8.70 -8.70 -18.46
CA LYS A 221 -9.05 -9.05 -19.84
C LYS A 221 -8.17 -10.15 -20.41
N TYR A 222 -7.11 -10.51 -19.70
CA TYR A 222 -6.09 -11.42 -20.21
C TYR A 222 -5.90 -12.61 -19.29
N PHE A 223 -5.89 -13.79 -19.88
CA PHE A 223 -5.57 -15.04 -19.21
C PHE A 223 -4.69 -15.89 -20.13
N GLY A 224 -3.65 -16.47 -19.56
CA GLY A 224 -2.71 -17.33 -20.27
C GLY A 224 -1.96 -18.23 -19.31
N TYR A 225 -0.92 -18.88 -19.80
CA TYR A 225 -0.05 -19.71 -18.97
C TYR A 225 1.41 -19.49 -19.33
N TYR A 226 2.30 -19.68 -18.36
CA TYR A 226 3.71 -19.92 -18.65
C TYR A 226 3.93 -21.25 -19.36
N HIS A 227 5.07 -21.36 -20.03
CA HIS A 227 5.56 -22.58 -20.70
C HIS A 227 4.57 -23.20 -21.71
N THR A 228 3.69 -22.40 -22.33
CA THR A 228 2.88 -22.84 -23.49
C THR A 228 3.69 -23.24 -24.74
N PRO A 229 4.92 -22.72 -24.97
CA PRO A 229 5.83 -23.28 -25.98
C PRO A 229 6.34 -24.69 -25.65
N GLY A 230 6.02 -25.22 -24.46
CA GLY A 230 6.70 -26.39 -23.90
C GLY A 230 7.86 -25.98 -22.99
N PHE A 231 8.59 -26.97 -22.48
CA PHE A 231 9.77 -26.77 -21.64
C PHE A 231 10.93 -27.65 -22.09
N ALA A 232 12.16 -27.15 -21.98
CA ALA A 232 13.40 -27.87 -22.26
C ALA A 232 13.42 -28.68 -23.58
N GLY A 233 12.90 -28.10 -24.67
CA GLY A 233 12.89 -28.75 -25.99
C GLY A 233 11.82 -29.82 -26.17
N SER A 234 10.78 -29.83 -25.33
CA SER A 234 9.57 -30.61 -25.58
C SER A 234 8.78 -30.10 -26.79
N ARG A 235 7.71 -30.81 -27.15
CA ARG A 235 6.70 -30.29 -28.09
C ARG A 235 6.03 -29.03 -27.53
N THR A 236 5.47 -28.23 -28.43
CA THR A 236 4.61 -27.09 -28.07
C THR A 236 3.27 -27.55 -27.52
N LEU A 237 2.68 -26.72 -26.65
CA LEU A 237 1.46 -27.03 -25.90
C LEU A 237 0.29 -26.10 -26.26
N TYR A 238 0.44 -25.19 -27.23
CA TYR A 238 -0.60 -24.24 -27.64
C TYR A 238 -1.93 -24.92 -27.97
N SER A 239 -1.90 -26.02 -28.73
CA SER A 239 -3.13 -26.73 -29.10
C SER A 239 -3.83 -27.40 -27.93
N ASP A 240 -3.09 -27.75 -26.87
CA ASP A 240 -3.69 -28.33 -25.67
C ASP A 240 -4.36 -27.24 -24.84
N VAL A 241 -3.70 -26.09 -24.67
CA VAL A 241 -4.30 -24.91 -24.02
C VAL A 241 -5.51 -24.40 -24.80
N ALA A 242 -5.47 -24.42 -26.14
CA ALA A 242 -6.58 -23.94 -26.97
C ALA A 242 -7.85 -24.78 -26.77
N LYS A 243 -7.72 -26.10 -26.55
CA LYS A 243 -8.85 -26.99 -26.26
C LYS A 243 -9.56 -26.65 -24.96
N LEU A 244 -8.85 -26.07 -23.98
CA LEU A 244 -9.45 -25.62 -22.72
C LEU A 244 -10.35 -24.39 -22.91
N GLN A 245 -10.13 -23.63 -23.99
CA GLN A 245 -10.86 -22.40 -24.32
C GLN A 245 -10.92 -21.45 -23.12
N ASN A 246 -9.79 -21.22 -22.46
CA ASN A 246 -9.73 -20.39 -21.26
C ASN A 246 -8.58 -19.38 -21.28
N SER A 247 -7.82 -19.32 -22.38
CA SER A 247 -6.71 -18.37 -22.56
C SER A 247 -6.89 -17.57 -23.84
N ASN A 248 -6.49 -16.30 -23.85
CA ASN A 248 -6.44 -15.43 -25.04
C ASN A 248 -5.04 -14.90 -25.33
N ILE A 249 -4.08 -15.19 -24.44
CA ILE A 249 -2.66 -14.92 -24.59
C ILE A 249 -1.86 -16.21 -24.37
N ALA A 250 -0.69 -16.30 -24.99
CA ALA A 250 0.22 -17.41 -24.81
C ALA A 250 1.67 -16.91 -24.80
N PHE A 251 2.51 -17.58 -24.02
CA PHE A 251 3.93 -17.27 -23.94
C PHE A 251 4.65 -17.74 -25.21
N VAL A 252 5.63 -16.98 -25.68
CA VAL A 252 6.51 -17.32 -26.80
C VAL A 252 7.95 -17.13 -26.33
N GLU A 253 8.71 -18.23 -26.28
CA GLU A 253 10.10 -18.25 -25.83
C GLU A 253 10.91 -19.21 -26.69
N THR A 254 12.05 -18.72 -27.19
CA THR A 254 13.03 -19.51 -27.93
C THR A 254 14.32 -18.70 -28.12
N GLY A 255 15.43 -19.40 -28.37
CA GLY A 255 16.75 -18.78 -28.56
C GLY A 255 17.07 -18.34 -29.99
N SER A 256 16.16 -18.52 -30.96
CA SER A 256 16.42 -18.19 -32.37
C SER A 256 15.28 -17.44 -33.06
N VAL A 257 15.64 -16.70 -34.12
CA VAL A 257 14.69 -15.95 -34.97
C VAL A 257 13.71 -16.91 -35.66
N GLU A 258 14.22 -18.01 -36.22
CA GLU A 258 13.43 -19.03 -36.91
C GLU A 258 12.45 -19.72 -35.96
N GLY A 259 12.92 -20.08 -34.75
CA GLY A 259 12.07 -20.64 -33.72
C GLY A 259 10.98 -19.65 -33.29
N THR A 260 11.32 -18.36 -33.20
CA THR A 260 10.36 -17.31 -32.80
C THR A 260 9.27 -17.16 -33.84
N GLU A 261 9.64 -17.13 -35.12
CA GLU A 261 8.68 -17.12 -36.22
C GLU A 261 7.76 -18.35 -36.20
N GLN A 262 8.30 -19.54 -35.98
CA GLN A 262 7.51 -20.76 -35.88
C GLN A 262 6.52 -20.69 -34.71
N LEU A 263 6.97 -20.31 -33.52
CA LEU A 263 6.12 -20.24 -32.34
C LEU A 263 5.05 -19.14 -32.44
N LEU A 264 5.36 -17.98 -33.05
CA LEU A 264 4.38 -16.94 -33.32
C LEU A 264 3.30 -17.41 -34.30
N LYS A 265 3.70 -18.17 -35.34
CA LYS A 265 2.75 -18.79 -36.26
C LYS A 265 1.82 -19.77 -35.54
N GLU A 266 2.36 -20.68 -34.72
CA GLU A 266 1.56 -21.65 -33.97
C GLU A 266 0.65 -20.96 -32.94
N CYS A 267 1.15 -19.95 -32.23
CA CYS A 267 0.38 -19.13 -31.30
C CYS A 267 -0.85 -18.50 -31.98
N LYS A 268 -0.65 -17.89 -33.15
CA LYS A 268 -1.71 -17.32 -33.99
C LYS A 268 -2.71 -18.38 -34.46
N GLU A 269 -2.24 -19.51 -34.97
CA GLU A 269 -3.09 -20.60 -35.48
C GLU A 269 -4.01 -21.18 -34.40
N ASN A 270 -3.60 -21.08 -33.12
CA ASN A 270 -4.39 -21.49 -31.96
C ASN A 270 -5.21 -20.35 -31.34
N GLY A 271 -5.27 -19.17 -31.99
CA GLY A 271 -6.15 -18.08 -31.60
C GLY A 271 -5.64 -17.21 -30.46
N PHE A 272 -4.36 -17.29 -30.11
CA PHE A 272 -3.76 -16.49 -29.04
C PHE A 272 -3.06 -15.24 -29.57
N LYS A 273 -2.85 -14.28 -28.68
CA LYS A 273 -1.82 -13.25 -28.85
C LYS A 273 -0.57 -13.57 -28.04
N ALA A 274 0.60 -13.17 -28.53
CA ALA A 274 1.87 -13.57 -27.95
C ALA A 274 2.36 -12.62 -26.83
N LEU A 275 2.78 -13.20 -25.71
CA LEU A 275 3.75 -12.63 -24.76
C LEU A 275 5.14 -13.11 -25.18
N LEU A 276 5.90 -12.22 -25.83
CA LEU A 276 7.17 -12.59 -26.43
C LEU A 276 8.34 -12.30 -25.48
N TYR A 277 9.04 -13.35 -25.04
CA TYR A 277 10.22 -13.20 -24.20
C TYR A 277 11.42 -12.65 -24.99
N ILE A 278 12.01 -11.56 -24.51
CA ILE A 278 13.12 -10.85 -25.17
C ILE A 278 14.51 -11.18 -24.61
N ASN A 279 14.71 -12.39 -24.07
CA ASN A 279 16.01 -12.82 -23.51
C ASN A 279 17.17 -12.72 -24.51
N PHE A 280 16.89 -12.65 -25.82
CA PHE A 280 17.90 -12.52 -26.86
C PHE A 280 18.72 -11.22 -26.78
N PHE A 281 18.28 -10.19 -26.05
CA PHE A 281 19.08 -8.98 -25.77
C PHE A 281 20.23 -9.21 -24.79
N PHE A 282 20.05 -10.15 -23.85
CA PHE A 282 20.88 -10.24 -22.66
C PHE A 282 21.84 -11.43 -22.74
N ASP A 283 23.05 -11.24 -22.24
CA ASP A 283 23.99 -12.33 -22.02
C ASP A 283 23.78 -12.99 -20.64
N TRP A 284 24.55 -14.05 -20.39
CA TRP A 284 24.48 -14.82 -19.14
C TRP A 284 24.95 -14.04 -17.90
N THR A 285 25.62 -12.89 -18.08
CA THR A 285 26.05 -12.00 -16.99
C THR A 285 24.97 -10.98 -16.60
N GLY A 286 23.90 -10.87 -17.40
CA GLY A 286 22.84 -9.88 -17.25
C GLY A 286 23.11 -8.58 -18.01
N GLY A 287 24.21 -8.50 -18.75
CA GLY A 287 24.51 -7.36 -19.63
C GLY A 287 23.86 -7.49 -21.00
N LEU A 288 23.83 -6.41 -21.78
CA LEU A 288 23.53 -6.51 -23.21
C LEU A 288 24.61 -7.33 -23.92
N LYS A 289 24.18 -8.21 -24.82
CA LYS A 289 25.12 -8.88 -25.75
C LYS A 289 25.86 -7.85 -26.58
N SER A 290 27.14 -8.08 -26.87
CA SER A 290 27.93 -7.14 -27.68
C SER A 290 27.38 -6.92 -29.09
N ASP A 291 26.64 -7.90 -29.62
CA ASP A 291 26.01 -7.91 -30.95
C ASP A 291 24.48 -7.71 -30.88
N TRP A 292 23.95 -7.19 -29.76
CA TRP A 292 22.51 -7.10 -29.54
C TRP A 292 21.78 -6.33 -30.65
N GLU A 293 22.40 -5.31 -31.25
CA GLU A 293 21.79 -4.54 -32.35
C GLU A 293 21.58 -5.38 -33.61
N GLU A 294 22.56 -6.21 -33.97
CA GLU A 294 22.48 -7.12 -35.12
C GLU A 294 21.45 -8.22 -34.87
N VAL A 295 21.50 -8.84 -33.68
CA VAL A 295 20.52 -9.83 -33.25
C VAL A 295 19.12 -9.23 -33.31
N TYR A 296 18.91 -8.07 -32.71
CA TYR A 296 17.63 -7.38 -32.69
C TYR A 296 17.14 -7.03 -34.10
N ALA A 297 18.01 -6.56 -35.00
CA ALA A 297 17.64 -6.28 -36.39
C ALA A 297 17.07 -7.51 -37.10
N ASN A 298 17.60 -8.71 -36.83
CA ASN A 298 17.07 -9.96 -37.38
C ASN A 298 15.70 -10.31 -36.80
N TYR A 299 15.52 -10.12 -35.49
CA TYR A 299 14.22 -10.33 -34.82
C TYR A 299 13.14 -9.36 -35.31
N ARG A 300 13.50 -8.09 -35.60
CA ARG A 300 12.56 -7.08 -36.12
C ARG A 300 11.85 -7.51 -37.39
N VAL A 301 12.51 -8.25 -38.29
CA VAL A 301 11.87 -8.79 -39.50
C VAL A 301 10.67 -9.67 -39.15
N VAL A 302 10.82 -10.51 -38.12
CA VAL A 302 9.75 -11.36 -37.61
C VAL A 302 8.71 -10.52 -36.88
N PHE A 303 9.12 -9.54 -36.07
CA PHE A 303 8.19 -8.68 -35.32
C PHE A 303 7.29 -7.88 -36.26
N ASP A 304 7.84 -7.30 -37.33
CA ASP A 304 7.08 -6.54 -38.31
C ASP A 304 6.06 -7.43 -39.05
N LYS A 305 6.43 -8.69 -39.32
CA LYS A 305 5.56 -9.69 -39.95
C LYS A 305 4.39 -10.11 -39.05
N TYR A 306 4.63 -10.28 -37.76
CA TYR A 306 3.64 -10.75 -36.78
C TYR A 306 3.16 -9.66 -35.82
N LYS A 307 3.33 -8.38 -36.19
CA LYS A 307 3.08 -7.26 -35.28
C LYS A 307 1.69 -7.32 -34.68
N ASP A 308 0.65 -7.63 -35.44
CA ASP A 308 -0.73 -7.67 -34.93
C ASP A 308 -0.98 -8.85 -34.00
N ASP A 309 -0.14 -9.87 -34.03
CA ASP A 309 -0.22 -11.10 -33.24
C ASP A 309 0.60 -11.03 -31.94
N ILE A 310 1.57 -10.11 -31.86
CA ILE A 310 2.31 -9.81 -30.64
C ILE A 310 1.48 -8.86 -29.76
N PHE A 311 1.18 -9.29 -28.54
CA PHE A 311 0.49 -8.49 -27.53
C PHE A 311 1.48 -7.68 -26.68
N SER A 312 2.53 -8.32 -26.18
CA SER A 312 3.55 -7.70 -25.35
C SER A 312 4.92 -8.30 -25.61
N PHE A 313 5.96 -7.48 -25.46
CA PHE A 313 7.30 -7.96 -25.12
C PHE A 313 7.36 -8.26 -23.63
N TYR A 314 8.19 -9.22 -23.24
CA TYR A 314 8.19 -9.80 -21.90
C TYR A 314 9.62 -10.00 -21.38
N VAL A 315 9.86 -9.76 -20.09
CA VAL A 315 11.09 -10.19 -19.38
C VAL A 315 10.74 -10.83 -18.05
N ASP A 316 11.31 -12.00 -17.79
CA ASP A 316 11.15 -12.74 -16.55
C ASP A 316 12.17 -12.30 -15.50
N GLU A 317 11.68 -11.96 -14.32
CA GLU A 317 12.44 -11.70 -13.10
C GLU A 317 13.78 -10.95 -13.32
N PRO A 318 13.79 -9.79 -14.01
CA PRO A 318 15.03 -9.22 -14.54
C PRO A 318 16.09 -8.96 -13.47
N LYS A 319 15.68 -8.48 -12.30
CA LYS A 319 16.59 -8.26 -11.16
C LYS A 319 17.10 -9.54 -10.53
N TRP A 320 16.24 -10.55 -10.38
CA TRP A 320 16.62 -11.86 -9.86
C TRP A 320 17.64 -12.53 -10.78
N ASN A 321 17.43 -12.39 -12.09
CA ASN A 321 18.33 -12.81 -13.16
C ASN A 321 19.54 -11.88 -13.36
N LYS A 322 19.75 -10.91 -12.45
CA LYS A 322 20.91 -10.01 -12.41
C LYS A 322 21.09 -9.17 -13.68
N ILE A 323 20.02 -8.92 -14.43
CA ILE A 323 20.06 -7.99 -15.55
C ILE A 323 20.33 -6.60 -14.99
N ASP A 324 21.40 -5.94 -15.45
CA ASP A 324 21.72 -4.61 -14.94
C ASP A 324 20.73 -3.55 -15.46
N GLU A 325 20.52 -2.49 -14.68
CA GLU A 325 19.52 -1.46 -14.99
C GLU A 325 19.78 -0.78 -16.35
N THR A 326 21.05 -0.57 -16.71
CA THR A 326 21.40 0.11 -17.96
C THR A 326 21.02 -0.77 -19.15
N SER A 327 21.36 -2.05 -19.08
CA SER A 327 21.03 -3.04 -20.11
C SER A 327 19.52 -3.23 -20.25
N PHE A 328 18.81 -3.42 -19.14
CA PHE A 328 17.36 -3.59 -19.13
C PHE A 328 16.64 -2.36 -19.71
N ARG A 329 16.99 -1.15 -19.26
CA ARG A 329 16.41 0.10 -19.76
C ARG A 329 16.73 0.32 -21.23
N THR A 330 17.92 -0.03 -21.70
CA THR A 330 18.29 0.10 -23.11
C THR A 330 17.41 -0.79 -23.99
N ALA A 331 17.26 -2.08 -23.64
CA ALA A 331 16.44 -3.01 -24.41
C ALA A 331 14.95 -2.62 -24.43
N THR A 332 14.39 -2.32 -23.25
CA THR A 332 12.97 -1.94 -23.09
C THR A 332 12.66 -0.61 -23.78
N LYS A 333 13.52 0.41 -23.63
CA LYS A 333 13.39 1.68 -24.34
C LYS A 333 13.38 1.47 -25.84
N LYS A 334 14.32 0.69 -26.36
CA LYS A 334 14.45 0.46 -27.80
C LYS A 334 13.19 -0.18 -28.40
N LEU A 335 12.63 -1.17 -27.71
CA LEU A 335 11.36 -1.79 -28.12
C LEU A 335 10.18 -0.82 -28.05
N ARG A 336 10.11 0.02 -27.01
CA ARG A 336 9.05 1.04 -26.88
C ARG A 336 9.15 2.15 -27.93
N GLU A 337 10.36 2.49 -28.39
CA GLU A 337 10.57 3.45 -29.47
C GLU A 337 10.18 2.86 -30.84
N ASP A 338 10.54 1.61 -31.10
CA ASP A 338 10.28 0.96 -32.39
C ASP A 338 8.84 0.44 -32.51
N TYR A 339 8.20 0.05 -31.40
CA TYR A 339 6.86 -0.53 -31.31
C TYR A 339 6.02 0.11 -30.19
N PRO A 340 5.72 1.43 -30.26
CA PRO A 340 5.09 2.18 -29.18
C PRO A 340 3.67 1.70 -28.79
N GLU A 341 2.98 1.05 -29.72
CA GLU A 341 1.65 0.46 -29.52
C GLU A 341 1.69 -0.88 -28.77
N LYS A 342 2.87 -1.49 -28.61
CA LYS A 342 3.05 -2.77 -27.93
C LYS A 342 3.35 -2.58 -26.45
N ARG A 343 2.83 -3.51 -25.66
CA ARG A 343 3.09 -3.56 -24.22
C ARG A 343 4.51 -4.06 -23.97
N MET A 344 5.05 -3.69 -22.82
CA MET A 344 6.31 -4.16 -22.27
C MET A 344 6.04 -4.62 -20.84
N LEU A 345 6.00 -5.93 -20.65
CA LEU A 345 5.70 -6.59 -19.39
C LEU A 345 6.99 -7.07 -18.73
N ALA A 346 7.14 -6.82 -17.43
CA ALA A 346 8.13 -7.49 -16.60
C ALA A 346 7.45 -8.12 -15.38
N ILE A 347 7.84 -9.35 -15.05
CA ILE A 347 7.39 -10.04 -13.84
C ILE A 347 8.54 -10.05 -12.85
N LEU A 348 8.26 -9.70 -11.60
CA LEU A 348 9.25 -9.57 -10.54
C LEU A 348 9.17 -10.79 -9.62
N ALA A 349 10.31 -11.44 -9.38
CA ALA A 349 10.42 -12.39 -8.28
C ALA A 349 10.09 -11.70 -6.96
N TYR A 350 9.27 -12.33 -6.11
CA TYR A 350 8.91 -11.75 -4.80
C TYR A 350 10.08 -11.18 -3.97
N PRO A 351 11.30 -11.79 -3.94
CA PRO A 351 12.39 -11.27 -3.13
C PRO A 351 12.86 -9.88 -3.59
N THR A 352 12.57 -9.52 -4.84
CA THR A 352 12.98 -8.26 -5.46
C THR A 352 11.99 -7.11 -5.24
N LEU A 353 10.83 -7.38 -4.64
CA LEU A 353 9.81 -6.36 -4.32
C LEU A 353 10.23 -5.41 -3.19
N GLU A 354 11.28 -5.73 -2.43
CA GLU A 354 11.77 -4.92 -1.31
C GLU A 354 12.71 -3.78 -1.74
N GLU A 355 13.11 -3.75 -3.01
CA GLU A 355 14.08 -2.78 -3.52
C GLU A 355 13.38 -1.57 -4.13
N ASP A 356 13.75 -0.35 -3.73
CA ASP A 356 13.34 0.84 -4.46
C ASP A 356 13.99 0.82 -5.85
N CYS A 357 13.16 0.61 -6.87
CA CYS A 357 13.64 0.36 -8.22
C CYS A 357 12.68 0.80 -9.29
N ALA A 358 11.82 1.76 -8.99
CA ALA A 358 10.84 2.22 -9.95
C ALA A 358 11.49 2.68 -11.27
N SER A 359 12.66 3.35 -11.21
CA SER A 359 13.41 3.78 -12.40
C SER A 359 13.87 2.64 -13.31
N TYR A 360 14.10 1.45 -12.74
CA TYR A 360 14.47 0.25 -13.47
C TYR A 360 13.37 -0.11 -14.49
N PHE A 361 12.11 0.14 -14.13
CA PHE A 361 10.92 -0.26 -14.89
C PHE A 361 10.25 0.91 -15.65
N GLU A 362 10.95 2.03 -15.86
CA GLU A 362 10.36 3.24 -16.47
C GLU A 362 9.78 3.03 -17.88
N TYR A 363 10.31 2.06 -18.63
CA TYR A 363 9.86 1.74 -19.99
C TYR A 363 8.91 0.53 -20.05
N CYS A 364 8.62 -0.10 -18.92
CA CYS A 364 7.58 -1.11 -18.83
C CYS A 364 6.21 -0.43 -18.85
N THR A 365 5.26 -1.00 -19.59
CA THR A 365 3.84 -0.60 -19.52
C THR A 365 3.08 -1.42 -18.50
N ASP A 366 3.61 -2.60 -18.18
CA ASP A 366 2.97 -3.59 -17.34
C ASP A 366 4.00 -4.20 -16.40
N LEU A 367 3.58 -4.45 -15.15
CA LEU A 367 4.39 -5.14 -14.15
C LEU A 367 3.56 -6.23 -13.47
N GLY A 368 4.21 -7.30 -13.05
CA GLY A 368 3.60 -8.28 -12.16
C GLY A 368 4.60 -8.82 -11.17
N TYR A 369 4.14 -9.69 -10.30
CA TYR A 369 5.03 -10.45 -9.41
C TYR A 369 4.54 -11.88 -9.28
N ASP A 370 5.46 -12.76 -8.93
CA ASP A 370 5.17 -14.16 -8.65
C ASP A 370 5.64 -14.58 -7.26
N VAL A 371 4.87 -15.47 -6.63
CA VAL A 371 5.14 -16.04 -5.31
C VAL A 371 4.59 -17.46 -5.28
N TYR A 372 5.45 -18.46 -5.11
CA TYR A 372 5.05 -19.87 -5.12
C TYR A 372 4.96 -20.48 -3.72
N ARG A 373 4.05 -19.97 -2.89
CA ARG A 373 3.77 -20.51 -1.54
C ARG A 373 2.37 -20.12 -1.10
N ASP A 374 1.86 -20.76 -0.04
CA ASP A 374 0.62 -20.29 0.57
C ASP A 374 0.77 -18.85 1.08
N GLN A 375 -0.25 -18.04 0.79
CA GLN A 375 -0.35 -16.64 1.14
C GLN A 375 -1.68 -16.38 1.86
N THR A 376 -1.61 -15.60 2.91
CA THR A 376 -2.78 -14.91 3.47
C THR A 376 -3.19 -13.74 2.59
N ASP A 377 -4.44 -13.31 2.68
CA ASP A 377 -4.94 -12.14 1.95
C ASP A 377 -4.15 -10.86 2.30
N ALA A 378 -3.71 -10.75 3.56
CA ALA A 378 -2.88 -9.65 4.03
C ALA A 378 -1.50 -9.63 3.37
N GLU A 379 -0.85 -10.79 3.19
CA GLU A 379 0.42 -10.89 2.47
C GLU A 379 0.26 -10.55 1.00
N ARG A 380 -0.77 -11.09 0.33
CA ARG A 380 -1.04 -10.80 -1.09
C ARG A 380 -1.27 -9.31 -1.32
N MET A 381 -2.05 -8.66 -0.45
CA MET A 381 -2.25 -7.21 -0.49
C MET A 381 -0.95 -6.44 -0.22
N ALA A 382 -0.14 -6.87 0.75
CA ALA A 382 1.13 -6.23 1.05
C ALA A 382 2.09 -6.28 -0.16
N TYR A 383 2.17 -7.41 -0.86
CA TYR A 383 2.98 -7.55 -2.07
C TYR A 383 2.45 -6.73 -3.23
N LEU A 384 1.13 -6.71 -3.43
CA LEU A 384 0.51 -5.84 -4.43
C LEU A 384 0.83 -4.37 -4.18
N LEU A 385 0.78 -3.90 -2.93
CA LEU A 385 1.12 -2.51 -2.60
C LEU A 385 2.59 -2.17 -2.87
N LYS A 386 3.52 -3.11 -2.65
CA LYS A 386 4.93 -2.93 -3.05
C LYS A 386 5.08 -2.85 -4.56
N LEU A 387 4.39 -3.72 -5.31
CA LEU A 387 4.37 -3.64 -6.76
C LEU A 387 3.79 -2.30 -7.24
N VAL A 388 2.74 -1.79 -6.60
CA VAL A 388 2.13 -0.48 -6.89
C VAL A 388 3.12 0.68 -6.66
N ASP A 389 3.99 0.58 -5.66
CA ASP A 389 5.03 1.56 -5.39
C ASP A 389 6.13 1.53 -6.47
N ILE A 390 6.52 0.35 -6.94
CA ILE A 390 7.45 0.17 -8.06
C ILE A 390 6.83 0.63 -9.39
N ALA A 391 5.53 0.39 -9.58
CA ALA A 391 4.73 0.80 -10.73
C ALA A 391 4.39 2.31 -10.72
N SER A 392 5.41 3.15 -10.52
CA SER A 392 5.30 4.60 -10.31
C SER A 392 5.04 5.42 -11.58
N PHE A 393 5.19 4.81 -12.75
CA PHE A 393 4.97 5.43 -14.07
C PHE A 393 3.58 5.10 -14.64
N GLY A 394 2.66 4.61 -13.81
CA GLY A 394 1.29 4.29 -14.21
C GLY A 394 1.16 2.95 -14.92
N GLN A 395 2.08 2.02 -14.69
CA GLN A 395 2.03 0.69 -15.29
C GLN A 395 0.78 -0.09 -14.87
N GLU A 396 0.26 -0.91 -15.76
CA GLU A 396 -0.80 -1.88 -15.42
C GLU A 396 -0.20 -3.08 -14.68
N LEU A 397 -1.04 -3.83 -13.97
CA LEU A 397 -0.61 -4.88 -13.06
C LEU A 397 -1.06 -6.27 -13.51
N TRP A 398 -0.21 -7.25 -13.22
CA TRP A 398 -0.45 -8.67 -13.49
C TRP A 398 -0.23 -9.48 -12.22
N LEU A 399 -1.01 -10.54 -12.06
CA LEU A 399 -0.77 -11.55 -11.04
C LEU A 399 -0.36 -12.86 -11.70
N VAL A 400 0.51 -13.61 -11.01
CA VAL A 400 0.98 -14.93 -11.43
C VAL A 400 0.47 -15.97 -10.43
N PRO A 401 -0.73 -16.53 -10.66
CA PRO A 401 -1.24 -17.62 -9.84
C PRO A 401 -0.34 -18.86 -9.89
N TRP A 402 -0.30 -19.58 -8.79
CA TRP A 402 0.40 -20.84 -8.67
C TRP A 402 -0.39 -22.01 -9.30
N ALA A 403 0.25 -22.77 -10.18
CA ALA A 403 -0.37 -23.89 -10.91
C ALA A 403 0.58 -25.10 -11.12
N CYS A 404 1.51 -25.34 -10.19
CA CYS A 404 2.49 -26.45 -10.27
C CYS A 404 2.86 -27.04 -8.89
N GLU A 405 3.57 -28.17 -8.87
CA GLU A 405 3.95 -28.96 -7.68
C GLU A 405 5.03 -28.36 -6.79
N ILE A 406 5.67 -27.26 -7.19
CA ILE A 406 6.74 -26.63 -6.42
C ILE A 406 6.30 -26.46 -4.96
N ASN A 407 7.22 -26.49 -3.99
CA ASN A 407 6.93 -26.26 -2.57
C ASN A 407 5.77 -27.09 -1.96
N GLY A 408 5.46 -28.27 -2.52
CA GLY A 408 4.48 -29.20 -1.95
C GLY A 408 3.02 -28.77 -2.13
N ALA A 409 2.71 -28.00 -3.16
CA ALA A 409 1.34 -27.62 -3.50
C ALA A 409 0.43 -28.85 -3.67
N ASN A 410 -0.81 -28.72 -3.18
CA ASN A 410 -1.89 -29.67 -3.39
C ASN A 410 -3.09 -28.95 -4.05
N GLU A 411 -4.12 -29.71 -4.43
CA GLU A 411 -5.28 -29.16 -5.13
C GLU A 411 -5.94 -27.98 -4.37
N ASP A 412 -6.13 -28.11 -3.05
CA ASP A 412 -6.76 -27.06 -2.24
C ASP A 412 -5.96 -25.75 -2.24
N LEU A 413 -4.63 -25.83 -2.14
CA LEU A 413 -3.75 -24.66 -2.19
C LEU A 413 -3.78 -23.98 -3.55
N LEU A 414 -3.71 -24.75 -4.63
CA LEU A 414 -3.73 -24.24 -6.00
C LEU A 414 -5.10 -23.61 -6.33
N VAL A 415 -6.20 -24.25 -5.92
CA VAL A 415 -7.57 -23.75 -6.06
C VAL A 415 -7.76 -22.45 -5.27
N LYS A 416 -7.23 -22.39 -4.03
CA LYS A 416 -7.27 -21.18 -3.21
C LYS A 416 -6.52 -20.04 -3.89
N ASP A 417 -5.31 -20.29 -4.39
CA ASP A 417 -4.48 -19.23 -4.96
C ASP A 417 -5.08 -18.62 -6.22
N ILE A 418 -5.51 -19.44 -7.20
CA ILE A 418 -6.16 -18.91 -8.42
C ILE A 418 -7.42 -18.11 -8.09
N ASN A 419 -8.21 -18.56 -7.11
CA ASN A 419 -9.42 -17.86 -6.69
C ASN A 419 -9.12 -16.53 -6.00
N GLU A 420 -8.13 -16.46 -5.12
CA GLU A 420 -7.78 -15.21 -4.46
C GLU A 420 -7.12 -14.21 -5.40
N CYS A 421 -6.25 -14.65 -6.31
CA CYS A 421 -5.72 -13.79 -7.37
C CYS A 421 -6.86 -13.25 -8.25
N TYR A 422 -7.83 -14.09 -8.61
CA TYR A 422 -8.97 -13.67 -9.41
C TYR A 422 -9.91 -12.70 -8.66
N LYS A 423 -10.21 -12.95 -7.39
CA LYS A 423 -10.98 -12.01 -6.55
C LYS A 423 -10.26 -10.66 -6.43
N LEU A 424 -8.95 -10.67 -6.27
CA LEU A 424 -8.14 -9.46 -6.19
C LEU A 424 -8.15 -8.70 -7.52
N ALA A 425 -7.99 -9.39 -8.64
CA ALA A 425 -8.08 -8.81 -9.98
C ALA A 425 -9.42 -8.13 -10.27
N LYS A 426 -10.52 -8.66 -9.71
CA LYS A 426 -11.84 -8.03 -9.81
C LYS A 426 -12.01 -6.78 -8.96
N LYS A 427 -11.21 -6.63 -7.90
CA LYS A 427 -11.31 -5.50 -6.95
C LYS A 427 -10.35 -4.36 -7.28
N TYR A 428 -9.22 -4.66 -7.91
CA TYR A 428 -8.18 -3.67 -8.22
C TYR A 428 -8.14 -3.39 -9.71
N ASP A 429 -8.57 -2.19 -10.10
CA ASP A 429 -8.80 -1.79 -11.50
C ASP A 429 -7.54 -1.72 -12.37
N ARG A 430 -6.34 -1.63 -11.79
CA ARG A 430 -5.09 -1.75 -12.55
C ARG A 430 -4.69 -3.19 -12.87
N ILE A 431 -5.34 -4.22 -12.30
CA ILE A 431 -5.00 -5.60 -12.63
C ILE A 431 -5.68 -5.98 -13.95
N VAL A 432 -4.89 -6.16 -15.00
CA VAL A 432 -5.38 -6.40 -16.36
C VAL A 432 -5.30 -7.87 -16.77
N GLY A 433 -4.51 -8.69 -16.07
CA GLY A 433 -4.36 -10.09 -16.45
C GLY A 433 -3.86 -11.02 -15.35
N LEU A 434 -4.14 -12.31 -15.57
CA LEU A 434 -3.62 -13.42 -14.78
C LEU A 434 -2.76 -14.31 -15.69
N LEU A 435 -1.58 -14.69 -15.20
CA LEU A 435 -0.65 -15.55 -15.94
C LEU A 435 -0.20 -16.72 -15.07
N PRO A 436 -1.03 -17.75 -14.85
CA PRO A 436 -0.64 -18.90 -14.04
C PRO A 436 0.70 -19.55 -14.44
N PHE A 437 1.53 -19.81 -13.44
CA PHE A 437 2.78 -20.57 -13.55
C PHE A 437 2.58 -21.97 -12.96
N THR A 438 2.51 -23.04 -13.76
CA THR A 438 2.76 -23.08 -15.21
C THR A 438 1.98 -24.21 -15.90
N TYR A 439 1.85 -24.16 -17.23
CA TYR A 439 1.16 -25.23 -17.97
C TYR A 439 2.01 -26.49 -18.11
N ALA A 440 3.27 -26.35 -18.50
CA ALA A 440 4.14 -27.50 -18.76
C ALA A 440 4.67 -28.14 -17.48
N ASP A 441 4.76 -29.47 -17.48
CA ASP A 441 5.52 -30.20 -16.47
C ASP A 441 7.01 -29.86 -16.59
N SER A 442 7.73 -29.89 -15.46
CA SER A 442 9.15 -29.59 -15.42
C SER A 442 10.02 -30.67 -16.09
N ASP A 443 9.49 -31.87 -16.32
CA ASP A 443 10.19 -33.03 -16.87
C ASP A 443 9.69 -33.46 -18.27
N ILE A 444 8.88 -32.65 -18.94
CA ILE A 444 8.33 -32.97 -20.27
C ILE A 444 9.39 -32.93 -21.40
N GLY A 445 10.51 -32.25 -21.18
CA GLY A 445 11.57 -32.04 -22.16
C GLY A 445 12.83 -32.85 -21.91
N ASN A 446 13.94 -32.36 -22.46
CA ASN A 446 15.27 -32.95 -22.32
C ASN A 446 16.01 -32.47 -21.05
N SER A 447 15.38 -31.64 -20.23
CA SER A 447 15.93 -31.13 -18.97
C SER A 447 14.83 -31.04 -17.94
N ILE A 448 15.21 -31.19 -16.67
CA ILE A 448 14.29 -31.19 -15.53
C ILE A 448 14.33 -29.80 -14.90
N GLY A 449 13.19 -29.11 -14.89
CA GLY A 449 12.97 -27.90 -14.10
C GLY A 449 12.66 -28.24 -12.65
N ASP A 450 12.69 -27.25 -11.78
CA ASP A 450 12.57 -27.41 -10.33
C ASP A 450 11.13 -27.28 -9.79
N TRP A 451 10.13 -27.12 -10.66
CA TRP A 451 8.73 -26.90 -10.27
C TRP A 451 7.80 -28.12 -10.31
N GLY A 452 8.29 -29.30 -10.69
CA GLY A 452 7.51 -30.54 -10.74
C GLY A 452 6.39 -30.54 -11.78
N LYS A 453 5.26 -31.19 -11.50
CA LYS A 453 4.13 -31.25 -12.45
C LYS A 453 3.43 -29.90 -12.58
N GLY A 454 3.07 -29.57 -13.81
CA GLY A 454 2.32 -28.37 -14.17
C GLY A 454 0.87 -28.70 -14.49
N PHE A 455 0.13 -27.67 -14.89
CA PHE A 455 -1.31 -27.79 -15.14
C PHE A 455 -1.67 -28.78 -16.25
N MET A 456 -0.76 -29.09 -17.18
CA MET A 456 -0.99 -30.12 -18.21
C MET A 456 -1.26 -31.52 -17.62
N THR A 457 -0.59 -31.87 -16.52
CA THR A 457 -0.79 -33.15 -15.84
C THR A 457 -2.08 -33.10 -15.03
N TYR A 458 -2.30 -32.00 -14.32
CA TYR A 458 -3.46 -31.80 -13.46
C TYR A 458 -4.78 -31.64 -14.20
N SER A 459 -4.74 -31.23 -15.47
CA SER A 459 -5.93 -31.06 -16.31
C SER A 459 -6.28 -32.27 -17.17
N ASN A 460 -5.47 -33.33 -17.12
CA ASN A 460 -5.71 -34.55 -17.88
C ASN A 460 -6.52 -35.56 -17.05
N PRO A 461 -7.80 -35.84 -17.37
CA PRO A 461 -8.64 -36.77 -16.59
C PRO A 461 -8.16 -38.23 -16.59
N GLU A 462 -7.25 -38.59 -17.50
CA GLU A 462 -6.65 -39.93 -17.57
C GLU A 462 -5.37 -40.06 -16.73
N ASN A 463 -4.90 -38.96 -16.12
CA ASN A 463 -3.71 -38.95 -15.27
C ASN A 463 -4.10 -39.24 -13.80
N GLU A 464 -3.27 -40.01 -13.09
CA GLU A 464 -3.51 -40.31 -11.66
C GLU A 464 -3.42 -39.07 -10.75
N LEU A 465 -2.72 -38.02 -11.21
CA LEU A 465 -2.58 -36.72 -10.53
C LEU A 465 -3.64 -35.71 -10.98
N TYR A 466 -4.70 -36.15 -11.68
CA TYR A 466 -5.78 -35.27 -12.12
C TYR A 466 -6.41 -34.51 -10.94
N MET A 467 -6.52 -33.18 -11.08
CA MET A 467 -7.12 -32.29 -10.09
C MET A 467 -8.40 -31.67 -10.69
N PRO A 468 -9.58 -32.29 -10.48
CA PRO A 468 -10.82 -31.88 -11.14
C PRO A 468 -11.30 -30.49 -10.73
N THR A 469 -11.16 -30.13 -9.45
CA THR A 469 -11.58 -28.83 -8.93
C THR A 469 -10.68 -27.73 -9.44
N LEU A 470 -9.35 -27.95 -9.41
CA LEU A 470 -8.39 -27.01 -9.99
C LEU A 470 -8.67 -26.79 -11.48
N THR A 471 -8.91 -27.88 -12.21
CA THR A 471 -9.22 -27.82 -13.64
C THR A 471 -10.48 -27.00 -13.92
N ALA A 472 -11.56 -27.28 -13.18
CA ALA A 472 -12.81 -26.55 -13.32
C ALA A 472 -12.64 -25.05 -13.04
N GLU A 473 -11.86 -24.68 -12.02
CA GLU A 473 -11.64 -23.28 -11.64
C GLU A 473 -10.80 -22.52 -12.67
N HIS A 474 -9.71 -23.10 -13.19
CA HIS A 474 -8.94 -22.51 -14.27
C HIS A 474 -9.77 -22.31 -15.55
N ILE A 475 -10.62 -23.27 -15.91
CA ILE A 475 -11.50 -23.14 -17.07
C ILE A 475 -12.55 -22.06 -16.82
N ARG A 476 -13.23 -22.07 -15.67
CA ARG A 476 -14.27 -21.11 -15.31
C ARG A 476 -13.72 -19.68 -15.32
N ILE A 477 -12.62 -19.43 -14.60
CA ILE A 477 -12.00 -18.11 -14.47
C ILE A 477 -11.48 -17.63 -15.83
N GLY A 478 -10.73 -18.47 -16.55
CA GLY A 478 -10.20 -18.08 -17.84
C GLY A 478 -11.28 -17.78 -18.89
N LYS A 479 -12.36 -18.58 -18.94
CA LYS A 479 -13.52 -18.30 -19.80
C LYS A 479 -14.20 -16.98 -19.46
N GLU A 480 -14.42 -16.71 -18.18
CA GLU A 480 -15.02 -15.45 -17.71
C GLU A 480 -14.15 -14.24 -18.10
N ILE A 481 -12.83 -14.32 -17.93
CA ILE A 481 -11.89 -13.25 -18.28
C ILE A 481 -11.80 -13.05 -19.79
N CYS A 482 -11.73 -14.13 -20.57
CA CYS A 482 -11.55 -14.06 -22.01
C CYS A 482 -12.86 -13.84 -22.79
N GLY A 483 -14.02 -14.01 -22.16
CA GLY A 483 -15.33 -13.85 -22.79
C GLY A 483 -15.71 -14.99 -23.75
N TYR A 484 -15.33 -16.22 -23.42
CA TYR A 484 -15.61 -17.43 -24.22
C TYR A 484 -16.97 -18.07 -23.94
#